data_AF-A0A925UEF7-F1
#
_entry.id   AF-A0A925UEF7-F1
#
_cell.length_a   1.000
_cell.length_b   1.000
_cell.length_c   1.000
_cell.angle_alpha   90.00
_cell.angle_beta   90.00
_cell.angle_gamma   90.00
#
_symmetry.space_group_name_H-M   'P 1'
#
loop_
_entity.id
_entity.type
_entity.pdbx_description
1 polymer ?
#
loop_
_entity_poly.entity_id
_entity_poly.type
_entity_poly.pdbx_seq_one_letter_code
_entity_poly.pdbx_strand_id
1 'polypeptide(L)'
;LGANAADHALLASLGDDLRFVTITSKAVLEQAPELRITVSPSTSTKCDRCWHYRDDVGTDAAHPTICGRCVSNLSGAGEHRTVA
;
A
#
# COMPACT_ATOMS: atom_id res chain seq x y z
N LEU A 1 1.20 -12.34 -1.51
CA LEU A 1 0.03 -13.21 -1.29
C LEU A 1 -0.30 -13.88 -2.61
N GLY A 2 -0.16 -15.20 -2.66
CA GLY A 2 -0.51 -16.00 -3.82
C GLY A 2 -1.99 -16.40 -3.73
N ALA A 3 -2.73 -16.36 -4.83
CA ALA A 3 -4.14 -16.76 -4.87
C ALA A 3 -4.49 -17.44 -6.19
N ASN A 4 -5.49 -18.34 -6.15
CA ASN A 4 -6.06 -18.96 -7.36
C ASN A 4 -6.68 -17.91 -8.29
N ALA A 5 -7.04 -18.30 -9.51
CA ALA A 5 -7.51 -17.36 -10.53
C ALA A 5 -8.72 -16.52 -10.10
N ALA A 6 -9.70 -17.13 -9.41
CA ALA A 6 -10.91 -16.44 -8.98
C ALA A 6 -10.61 -15.44 -7.84
N ASP A 7 -9.90 -15.88 -6.81
CA ASP A 7 -9.53 -15.04 -5.67
C ASP A 7 -8.56 -13.93 -6.08
N HIS A 8 -7.62 -14.23 -6.97
CA HIS A 8 -6.71 -13.24 -7.53
C HIS A 8 -7.49 -12.15 -8.28
N ALA A 9 -8.45 -12.51 -9.14
CA ALA A 9 -9.25 -11.51 -9.85
C ALA A 9 -10.02 -10.60 -8.89
N LEU A 10 -10.59 -11.18 -7.82
CA LEU A 10 -11.27 -10.42 -6.77
C LEU A 10 -10.32 -9.48 -6.04
N LEU A 11 -9.19 -9.99 -5.52
CA LEU A 11 -8.22 -9.20 -4.75
C LEU A 11 -7.52 -8.13 -5.60
N ALA A 12 -7.29 -8.42 -6.89
CA ALA A 12 -6.68 -7.47 -7.82
C ALA A 12 -7.55 -6.24 -8.06
N SER A 13 -8.88 -6.36 -7.89
CA SER A 13 -9.80 -5.21 -8.02
C SER A 13 -9.55 -4.11 -6.99
N LEU A 14 -8.86 -4.41 -5.88
CA LEU A 14 -8.49 -3.44 -4.85
C LEU A 14 -7.21 -2.66 -5.18
N GLY A 15 -6.37 -3.14 -6.12
CA GLY A 15 -5.11 -2.49 -6.45
C GLY A 15 -4.23 -2.18 -5.22
N ASP A 16 -3.78 -0.94 -5.10
CA ASP A 16 -2.95 -0.47 -3.97
C ASP A 16 -3.74 -0.43 -2.64
N ASP A 17 -5.07 -0.37 -2.68
CA ASP A 17 -5.92 -0.37 -1.48
C ASP A 17 -5.96 -1.74 -0.78
N LEU A 18 -5.47 -2.81 -1.43
CA LEU A 18 -5.32 -4.13 -0.81
C LEU A 18 -4.50 -4.08 0.50
N ARG A 19 -3.52 -3.18 0.59
CA ARG A 19 -2.75 -2.98 1.82
C ARG A 19 -3.61 -2.42 2.96
N PHE A 20 -4.63 -1.61 2.65
CA PHE A 20 -5.52 -1.04 3.65
C PHE A 20 -6.47 -2.10 4.18
N VAL A 21 -7.04 -2.95 3.32
CA VAL A 21 -7.90 -4.07 3.73
C VAL A 21 -7.13 -5.06 4.61
N THR A 22 -5.86 -5.29 4.30
CA THR A 22 -4.99 -6.20 5.06
C THR A 22 -4.26 -5.54 6.24
N ILE A 23 -4.46 -4.25 6.48
CA ILE A 23 -3.79 -3.47 7.55
C ILE A 23 -2.26 -3.63 7.50
N THR A 24 -1.69 -3.60 6.28
CA THR A 24 -0.25 -3.70 6.03
C THR A 24 0.31 -2.45 5.36
N SER A 25 1.64 -2.30 5.36
CA SER A 25 2.31 -1.19 4.66
C SER A 25 2.41 -1.39 3.15
N LYS A 26 2.43 -2.65 2.71
CA LYS A 26 2.50 -3.06 1.31
C LYS A 26 1.89 -4.46 1.18
N ALA A 27 1.10 -4.66 0.14
CA ALA A 27 0.60 -5.97 -0.26
C ALA A 27 0.96 -6.20 -1.72
N VAL A 28 1.55 -7.36 -2.02
CA VAL A 28 1.84 -7.81 -3.39
C VAL A 28 1.01 -9.05 -3.64
N LEU A 29 0.16 -9.01 -4.66
CA LEU A 29 -0.69 -10.11 -5.09
C LEU A 29 -0.06 -10.80 -6.30
N GLU A 30 -0.01 -12.13 -6.26
CA GLU A 30 0.55 -12.99 -7.30
C GLU A 30 -0.42 -14.13 -7.59
N GLN A 31 -0.42 -14.64 -8.83
CA GLN A 31 -1.18 -15.85 -9.16
C GLN A 31 -0.48 -17.08 -8.58
N ALA A 32 -1.26 -17.96 -7.94
CA ALA A 32 -0.79 -19.23 -7.40
C ALA A 32 -1.91 -20.29 -7.49
N PRO A 33 -1.61 -21.60 -7.42
CA PRO A 33 -2.66 -22.64 -7.45
C PRO A 33 -3.62 -22.58 -6.25
N GLU A 34 -3.14 -22.06 -5.12
CA GLU A 34 -3.84 -21.99 -3.84
C GLU A 34 -3.49 -20.71 -3.08
N LEU A 35 -4.26 -20.39 -2.04
CA LEU A 35 -3.97 -19.24 -1.18
C LEU A 35 -2.67 -19.46 -0.39
N ARG A 36 -1.71 -18.56 -0.55
CA ARG A 36 -0.44 -18.56 0.18
C ARG A 36 -0.10 -17.18 0.70
N ILE A 37 0.23 -17.09 1.99
CA ILE A 37 0.59 -15.84 2.66
C ILE A 37 2.03 -15.91 3.13
N THR A 38 2.78 -14.85 2.88
CA THR A 38 4.13 -14.63 3.41
C THR A 38 4.18 -13.20 3.94
N VAL A 39 4.76 -13.04 5.13
CA VAL A 39 4.83 -11.75 5.82
C VAL A 39 6.28 -11.51 6.23
N SER A 40 6.74 -10.29 5.99
CA SER A 40 8.03 -9.80 6.47
C SER A 40 7.89 -8.35 6.94
N PRO A 41 8.70 -7.91 7.91
CA PRO A 41 8.80 -6.50 8.24
C PRO A 41 9.22 -5.67 7.02
N SER A 42 8.64 -4.48 6.86
CA SER A 42 9.08 -3.55 5.81
C SER A 42 10.48 -3.04 6.12
N THR A 43 11.31 -2.90 5.09
CA THR A 43 12.63 -2.25 5.16
C THR A 43 12.58 -0.77 4.80
N SER A 44 11.41 -0.25 4.43
CA SER A 44 11.21 1.15 4.08
C SER A 44 11.18 2.06 5.33
N THR A 45 11.00 3.36 5.14
CA THR A 45 10.90 4.32 6.24
C THR A 45 9.44 4.50 6.65
N LYS A 46 9.16 4.59 7.96
CA LYS A 46 7.82 4.88 8.47
C LYS A 46 7.43 6.33 8.14
N CYS A 47 6.26 6.52 7.52
CA CYS A 47 5.65 7.84 7.36
C CYS A 47 5.03 8.32 8.68
N ASP A 48 5.36 9.53 9.14
CA ASP A 48 4.87 10.04 10.42
C ASP A 48 3.37 10.36 10.43
N ARG A 49 2.76 10.59 9.26
CA ARG A 49 1.32 10.94 9.16
C ARG A 49 0.42 9.73 9.05
N CYS A 50 0.73 8.77 8.18
CA CYS A 50 -0.13 7.60 7.96
C CYS A 50 0.38 6.30 8.57
N TRP A 51 1.57 6.33 9.18
CA TRP A 51 2.22 5.19 9.84
C TRP A 51 2.52 3.97 8.96
N HIS A 52 2.24 4.05 7.65
CA HIS A 52 2.70 3.06 6.68
C HIS A 52 4.19 3.27 6.40
N TYR A 53 4.91 2.17 6.25
CA TYR A 53 6.29 2.15 5.83
C TYR A 53 6.35 2.25 4.31
N ARG A 54 6.99 3.30 3.78
CA ARG A 54 6.99 3.63 2.35
C ARG A 54 8.38 4.06 1.89
N ASP A 55 8.69 3.72 0.64
CA ASP A 55 9.94 4.03 -0.04
C ASP A 55 10.03 5.50 -0.46
N ASP A 56 8.89 6.16 -0.64
CA ASP A 56 8.75 7.58 -1.01
C ASP A 56 8.66 8.54 0.19
N VAL A 57 9.01 8.10 1.41
CA VAL A 57 9.15 9.01 2.55
C VAL A 57 10.35 9.93 2.31
N GLY A 58 10.12 11.24 2.38
CA GLY A 58 11.16 12.25 2.24
C GLY A 58 11.54 12.60 0.81
N THR A 59 10.76 12.14 -0.18
CA THR A 59 10.96 12.56 -1.58
C THR A 59 10.63 14.04 -1.80
N ASP A 60 9.76 14.62 -0.98
CA ASP A 60 9.46 16.05 -0.95
C ASP A 60 10.30 16.74 0.15
N ALA A 61 11.12 17.72 -0.26
CA ALA A 61 12.02 18.44 0.65
C ALA A 61 11.28 19.32 1.69
N ALA A 62 10.08 19.80 1.38
CA ALA A 62 9.24 20.53 2.34
C ALA A 62 8.59 19.58 3.37
N HIS A 63 8.58 18.29 3.08
CA HIS A 63 7.89 17.26 3.84
C HIS A 63 8.76 16.01 4.06
N PRO A 64 9.93 16.14 4.73
CA PRO A 64 10.98 15.12 4.75
C PRO A 64 10.62 13.82 5.50
N THR A 65 9.56 13.81 6.30
CA THR A 65 9.18 12.66 7.14
C THR A 65 7.86 11.98 6.74
N ILE A 66 7.25 12.42 5.63
CA ILE A 66 5.99 11.84 5.14
C ILE A 66 6.13 11.33 3.71
N CYS A 67 5.28 10.35 3.35
CA CYS A 67 5.23 9.78 2.01
C CYS A 67 4.50 10.69 1.01
N GLY A 68 4.71 10.48 -0.28
CA GLY A 68 4.09 11.25 -1.36
C GLY A 68 2.56 11.22 -1.34
N ARG A 69 1.95 10.09 -0.92
CA ARG A 69 0.50 10.01 -0.66
C ARG A 69 0.05 11.06 0.37
N CYS A 70 0.79 11.17 1.47
CA CYS A 70 0.47 12.13 2.54
C CYS A 70 0.69 13.57 2.10
N VAL A 71 1.73 13.84 1.31
CA VAL A 71 1.96 15.16 0.70
C VAL A 71 0.79 15.53 -0.21
N SER A 72 0.40 14.64 -1.13
CA SER A 72 -0.74 14.88 -2.02
C SER A 72 -2.03 15.17 -1.24
N ASN A 73 -2.26 14.47 -0.13
CA ASN A 73 -3.43 14.69 0.74
C ASN A 73 -3.40 16.00 1.53
N LEU A 74 -2.22 16.58 1.78
CA LEU A 74 -2.10 17.84 2.53
C LEU A 74 -2.09 19.07 1.60
N SER A 75 -1.41 18.96 0.47
CA SER A 75 -1.04 20.10 -0.36
C SER A 75 -1.28 19.88 -1.87
N GLY A 76 -1.82 18.73 -2.26
CA GLY A 76 -2.06 18.35 -3.66
C GLY A 76 -3.53 18.01 -3.95
N ALA A 77 -3.75 17.18 -4.97
CA ALA A 77 -5.10 16.76 -5.39
C ALA A 77 -5.75 15.73 -4.45
N GLY A 78 -4.98 15.19 -3.49
CA GLY A 78 -5.40 14.07 -2.66
C GLY A 78 -5.38 12.72 -3.38
N GLU A 79 -5.59 11.67 -2.62
CA GLU A 79 -5.73 10.31 -3.15
C GLU A 79 -7.18 10.03 -3.58
N HIS A 80 -7.34 9.30 -4.68
CA HIS A 80 -8.63 8.80 -5.10
C HIS A 80 -8.87 7.42 -4.47
N ARG A 81 -9.99 7.26 -3.75
CA ARG A 81 -10.41 5.98 -3.16
C ARG A 81 -11.68 5.51 -3.83
N THR A 82 -11.67 4.30 -4.38
CA THR A 82 -12.82 3.74 -5.10
C THR A 82 -13.67 2.81 -4.25
N VAL A 83 -13.09 2.25 -3.17
CA VAL A 83 -13.76 1.32 -2.27
C VAL A 83 -13.46 1.79 -0.84
N ALA A 84 -14.46 2.35 -0.17
CA ALA A 84 -14.36 2.86 1.20
C ALA A 84 -15.41 2.20 2.09
#